data_AF-A0A7S4N6S8-F1
#
_entry.id   AF-A0A7S4N6S8-F1
#
_cell.length_a   1.000
_cell.length_b   1.000
_cell.length_c   1.000
_cell.angle_alpha   90.00
_cell.angle_beta   90.00
_cell.angle_gamma   90.00
#
_symmetry.space_group_name_H-M   'P 1'
#
loop_
_entity.id
_entity.type
_entity.pdbx_description
1 polymer ?
#
loop_
_entity_poly.entity_id
_entity_poly.type
_entity_poly.pdbx_seq_one_letter_code
_entity_poly.pdbx_strand_id
1 'polypeptide(L)'
;FDTMAATKLSGATDLDKLHELCKKTHKEQAVWFLNAFWEDFMEPEAENCWNFVEQCVKIDNAGAAGFELDELEAHRFLEKADEAHTVLEMRSRLRKTGAIGQNERPKAVPLSHYLLFKYDSHSDKLFHDLVTRSQGDNSKQIEEAQAKLDAVSAAFEEASRTAAAASASLATAQSNEAAAKTKEAEAVASAEAATKREAEAKKSAETLAVKEEELRASQAELEAALAEVKKLEEAYAAKTAELTKKSEEGGVVSRNKAKNELAQHLAEDPLPLRQAKITAEAAVRKAEKATAAAADARKIADDDAAKASEARAAADNDRAAAEAARAEATSQREQAVAARQQAEAAKARAEEAVQAAQAAVAEAEAFLEELKATPGSGQGALWWIDRELIEKKKYMPVSKGG
;
A
#
# COMPACT_ATOMS: atom_id res chain seq x y z
N PHE A 1 -12.96 33.94 -6.18
CA PHE A 1 -12.71 34.90 -7.27
C PHE A 1 -13.86 35.87 -7.22
N ASP A 2 -13.51 37.11 -6.95
CA ASP A 2 -14.37 38.24 -6.67
C ASP A 2 -14.81 38.85 -8.01
N THR A 3 -16.08 38.66 -8.37
CA THR A 3 -16.72 39.42 -9.44
C THR A 3 -18.05 39.87 -8.91
N MET A 4 -18.05 41.05 -8.29
CA MET A 4 -19.25 41.86 -8.11
C MET A 4 -20.06 41.82 -9.40
N ALA A 5 -21.26 41.24 -9.35
CA ALA A 5 -22.23 41.40 -10.41
C ALA A 5 -22.58 42.88 -10.49
N ALA A 6 -21.87 43.62 -11.35
CA ALA A 6 -22.08 45.04 -11.53
C ALA A 6 -23.56 45.27 -11.83
N THR A 7 -24.26 45.97 -10.94
CA THR A 7 -25.70 46.24 -11.05
C THR A 7 -26.02 47.23 -12.19
N LYS A 8 -24.99 47.65 -12.94
CA LYS A 8 -25.04 48.56 -14.09
C LYS A 8 -24.05 48.11 -15.16
N LEU A 9 -24.48 48.15 -16.41
CA LEU A 9 -23.62 47.95 -17.58
C LEU A 9 -22.84 49.23 -17.87
N SER A 10 -21.59 49.08 -18.28
CA SER A 10 -20.78 50.20 -18.77
C SER A 10 -21.09 50.45 -20.25
N GLY A 11 -20.99 51.70 -20.71
CA GLY A 11 -21.26 52.07 -22.11
C GLY A 11 -22.11 53.33 -22.27
N ALA A 12 -21.85 54.08 -23.34
CA ALA A 12 -22.55 55.31 -23.66
C ALA A 12 -23.86 55.06 -24.43
N THR A 13 -23.90 53.96 -25.19
CA THR A 13 -25.07 53.54 -25.97
C THR A 13 -25.64 52.21 -25.49
N ASP A 14 -26.88 51.90 -25.89
CA ASP A 14 -27.51 50.62 -25.58
C ASP A 14 -26.76 49.44 -26.20
N LEU A 15 -26.12 49.65 -27.35
CA LEU A 15 -25.29 48.65 -28.02
C LEU A 15 -24.00 48.38 -27.22
N ASP A 16 -23.34 49.42 -26.71
CA ASP A 16 -22.15 49.26 -25.86
C ASP A 16 -22.48 48.45 -24.60
N LYS A 17 -23.63 48.74 -23.99
CA LYS A 17 -24.11 48.01 -22.82
C LYS A 17 -24.42 46.55 -23.13
N LEU A 18 -25.04 46.26 -24.28
CA LEU A 18 -25.30 44.88 -24.70
C LEU A 18 -24.00 44.11 -24.97
N HIS A 19 -23.00 44.74 -25.59
CA HIS A 19 -21.69 44.12 -25.76
C HIS A 19 -21.02 43.78 -24.43
N GLU A 20 -21.16 44.63 -23.42
CA GLU A 20 -20.67 44.34 -22.07
C GLU A 20 -21.44 43.21 -21.39
N LEU A 21 -22.76 43.15 -21.56
CA LEU A 21 -23.59 42.04 -21.07
C LEU A 21 -23.17 40.70 -21.70
N CYS A 22 -22.95 40.68 -23.01
CA CYS A 22 -22.55 39.50 -23.77
C CYS A 22 -21.18 38.93 -23.37
N LYS A 23 -20.34 39.66 -22.61
CA LYS A 23 -19.07 39.17 -22.07
C LYS A 23 -19.21 38.50 -20.71
N LYS A 24 -20.39 38.58 -20.08
CA LYS A 24 -20.69 37.87 -18.83
C LYS A 24 -20.91 36.40 -19.11
N THR A 25 -20.74 35.53 -18.14
CA THR A 25 -21.00 34.09 -18.32
C THR A 25 -22.44 33.82 -18.77
N HIS A 26 -22.69 32.65 -19.39
CA HIS A 26 -24.06 32.25 -19.78
C HIS A 26 -25.07 32.39 -18.62
N LYS A 27 -24.66 32.01 -17.39
CA LYS A 27 -25.46 32.19 -16.18
C LYS A 27 -25.78 33.66 -15.91
N GLU A 28 -24.77 34.51 -15.89
CA GLU A 28 -24.95 35.94 -15.60
C GLU A 28 -25.80 36.64 -16.67
N GLN A 29 -25.68 36.25 -17.94
CA GLN A 29 -26.53 36.73 -19.03
C GLN A 29 -28.00 36.36 -18.83
N ALA A 30 -28.28 35.12 -18.42
CA ALA A 30 -29.64 34.66 -18.14
C ALA A 30 -30.24 35.36 -16.92
N VAL A 31 -29.49 35.45 -15.81
CA VAL A 31 -29.92 36.15 -14.59
C VAL A 31 -30.21 37.62 -14.87
N TRP A 32 -29.39 38.28 -15.70
CA TRP A 32 -29.62 39.66 -16.10
C TRP A 32 -30.95 39.86 -16.83
N PHE A 33 -31.26 38.94 -17.75
CA PHE A 33 -32.50 38.94 -18.51
C PHE A 33 -33.72 38.65 -17.62
N LEU A 34 -33.60 37.66 -16.74
CA LEU A 34 -34.64 37.32 -15.76
C LEU A 34 -34.95 38.52 -14.86
N ASN A 35 -33.94 39.19 -14.31
CA ASN A 35 -34.12 40.39 -13.49
C ASN A 35 -34.82 41.53 -14.26
N ALA A 36 -34.44 41.75 -15.52
CA ALA A 36 -34.99 42.83 -16.32
C ALA A 36 -36.49 42.63 -16.60
N PHE A 37 -36.96 41.39 -16.76
CA PHE A 37 -38.33 41.10 -17.23
C PHE A 37 -39.14 40.21 -16.29
N TRP A 38 -38.72 40.09 -15.02
CA TRP A 38 -39.34 39.19 -14.03
C TRP A 38 -40.83 39.42 -13.88
N GLU A 39 -41.23 40.66 -13.58
CA GLU A 39 -42.64 41.06 -13.36
C GLU A 39 -43.48 41.07 -14.64
N ASP A 40 -42.85 41.04 -15.82
CA ASP A 40 -43.55 41.12 -17.10
C ASP A 40 -43.99 39.74 -17.59
N PHE A 41 -43.02 38.85 -17.85
CA PHE A 41 -43.28 37.53 -18.44
C PHE A 41 -42.25 36.47 -18.09
N MET A 42 -41.16 36.81 -17.39
CA MET A 42 -40.06 35.87 -17.17
C MET A 42 -40.21 34.97 -15.95
N GLU A 43 -41.10 35.27 -15.01
CA GLU A 43 -41.37 34.39 -13.85
C GLU A 43 -41.72 32.94 -14.25
N PRO A 44 -42.70 32.66 -15.14
CA PRO A 44 -42.99 31.28 -15.57
C PRO A 44 -41.92 30.67 -16.47
N GLU A 45 -41.04 31.48 -17.08
CA GLU A 45 -40.01 31.08 -18.03
C GLU A 45 -38.64 30.86 -17.37
N ALA A 46 -38.54 31.02 -16.05
CA ALA A 46 -37.29 30.94 -15.32
C ALA A 46 -36.61 29.56 -15.43
N GLU A 47 -37.38 28.47 -15.37
CA GLU A 47 -36.85 27.10 -15.56
C GLU A 47 -36.36 26.87 -17.00
N ASN A 48 -36.96 27.51 -18.00
CA ASN A 48 -36.46 27.45 -19.37
C ASN A 48 -35.09 28.14 -19.48
N CYS A 49 -34.93 29.31 -18.83
CA CYS A 49 -33.63 29.98 -18.75
C CYS A 49 -32.57 29.12 -18.05
N TRP A 50 -32.93 28.42 -16.98
CA TRP A 50 -32.06 27.44 -16.33
C TRP A 50 -31.58 26.36 -17.31
N ASN A 51 -32.52 25.75 -18.02
CA ASN A 51 -32.23 24.70 -19.00
C ASN A 51 -31.35 25.22 -20.15
N PHE A 52 -31.55 26.45 -20.62
CA PHE A 52 -30.71 27.06 -21.66
C PHE A 52 -29.26 27.22 -21.19
N VAL A 53 -29.04 27.70 -19.96
CA VAL A 53 -27.69 27.83 -19.41
C VAL A 53 -27.03 26.46 -19.26
N GLU A 54 -27.74 25.47 -18.72
CA GLU A 54 -27.21 24.10 -18.62
C GLU A 54 -26.81 23.53 -19.98
N GLN A 55 -27.60 23.79 -21.03
CA GLN A 55 -27.29 23.36 -22.38
C GLN A 55 -26.07 24.09 -22.95
N CYS A 56 -25.97 25.42 -22.75
CA CYS A 56 -24.80 26.20 -23.16
C CYS A 56 -23.54 25.67 -22.48
N VAL A 57 -23.55 25.50 -21.16
CA VAL A 57 -22.41 24.97 -20.38
C VAL A 57 -21.99 23.55 -20.82
N LYS A 58 -22.94 22.72 -21.28
CA LYS A 58 -22.64 21.36 -21.78
C LYS A 58 -22.02 21.37 -23.19
N ILE A 59 -22.28 22.39 -23.99
CA ILE A 59 -21.86 22.46 -25.41
C ILE A 59 -20.61 23.34 -25.58
N ASP A 60 -20.48 24.39 -24.76
CA ASP A 60 -19.35 25.31 -24.74
C ASP A 60 -18.08 24.63 -24.21
N ASN A 61 -16.99 24.76 -24.96
CA ASN A 61 -15.69 24.22 -24.57
C ASN A 61 -15.12 24.85 -23.29
N ALA A 62 -15.51 26.08 -22.95
CA ALA A 62 -15.17 26.75 -21.70
C ALA A 62 -16.10 26.38 -20.52
N GLY A 63 -17.15 25.59 -20.78
CA GLY A 63 -18.09 25.12 -19.76
C GLY A 63 -18.75 26.28 -19.00
N ALA A 64 -18.72 26.22 -17.66
CA ALA A 64 -19.35 27.22 -16.80
C ALA A 64 -18.72 28.63 -16.89
N ALA A 65 -17.48 28.72 -17.39
CA ALA A 65 -16.78 29.99 -17.60
C ALA A 65 -17.06 30.60 -18.99
N GLY A 66 -17.79 29.89 -19.85
CA GLY A 66 -18.17 30.34 -21.18
C GLY A 66 -19.16 31.49 -21.17
N PHE A 67 -19.09 32.33 -22.21
CA PHE A 67 -19.93 33.52 -22.38
C PHE A 67 -20.54 33.65 -23.79
N GLU A 68 -20.05 32.89 -24.77
CA GLU A 68 -20.56 32.91 -26.13
C GLU A 68 -20.35 31.54 -26.79
N LEU A 69 -21.29 31.13 -27.64
CA LEU A 69 -21.17 29.90 -28.42
C LEU A 69 -20.65 30.22 -29.81
N ASP A 70 -19.73 29.42 -30.34
CA ASP A 70 -19.35 29.53 -31.76
C ASP A 70 -20.50 29.13 -32.70
N GLU A 71 -20.33 29.30 -34.00
CA GLU A 71 -21.40 29.02 -34.97
C GLU A 71 -21.88 27.56 -34.94
N LEU A 72 -20.98 26.59 -34.72
CA LEU A 72 -21.31 25.17 -34.66
C LEU A 72 -22.03 24.82 -33.34
N GLU A 73 -21.53 25.35 -32.24
CA GLU A 73 -22.11 25.22 -30.90
C GLU A 73 -23.50 25.85 -30.83
N ALA A 74 -23.68 27.03 -31.42
CA ALA A 74 -24.96 27.72 -31.51
C ALA A 74 -25.99 26.94 -32.33
N HIS A 75 -25.58 26.30 -33.44
CA HIS A 75 -26.46 25.40 -34.19
C HIS A 75 -26.92 24.22 -33.34
N ARG A 76 -26.00 23.56 -32.62
CA ARG A 76 -26.33 22.44 -31.71
C ARG A 76 -27.23 22.86 -30.55
N PHE A 77 -27.06 24.09 -30.06
CA PHE A 77 -27.89 24.66 -29.00
C PHE A 77 -29.32 24.92 -29.51
N LEU A 78 -29.48 25.57 -30.67
CA LEU A 78 -30.80 25.83 -31.26
C LEU A 78 -31.57 24.54 -31.60
N GLU A 79 -30.89 23.49 -32.05
CA GLU A 79 -31.51 22.17 -32.29
C GLU A 79 -32.09 21.55 -31.02
N LYS A 80 -31.45 21.77 -29.87
CA LYS A 80 -31.85 21.20 -28.57
C LYS A 80 -32.83 22.07 -27.80
N ALA A 81 -32.86 23.37 -28.08
CA ALA A 81 -33.75 24.34 -27.45
C ALA A 81 -35.21 24.31 -28.01
N ASP A 82 -35.51 23.32 -28.86
CA ASP A 82 -36.81 22.94 -29.41
C ASP A 82 -37.57 24.03 -30.18
N GLU A 83 -36.85 24.75 -31.04
CA GLU A 83 -37.45 25.61 -32.06
C GLU A 83 -36.71 25.44 -33.39
N ALA A 84 -37.45 25.31 -34.50
CA ALA A 84 -36.94 25.12 -35.87
C ALA A 84 -36.25 26.38 -36.46
N HIS A 85 -35.58 27.17 -35.62
CA HIS A 85 -34.96 28.43 -35.95
C HIS A 85 -33.50 28.27 -36.32
N THR A 86 -33.09 28.92 -37.40
CA THR A 86 -31.70 28.91 -37.86
C THR A 86 -30.94 30.14 -37.33
N VAL A 87 -29.61 30.02 -37.18
CA VAL A 87 -28.73 31.15 -36.82
C VAL A 87 -28.92 32.35 -37.77
N LEU A 88 -29.27 32.10 -39.03
CA LEU A 88 -29.57 33.13 -40.03
C LEU A 88 -30.85 33.91 -39.69
N GLU A 89 -31.92 33.21 -39.29
CA GLU A 89 -33.19 33.80 -38.90
C GLU A 89 -33.02 34.65 -37.63
N MET A 90 -32.29 34.12 -36.64
CA MET A 90 -31.96 34.83 -35.41
C MET A 90 -31.19 36.13 -35.68
N ARG A 91 -30.11 36.07 -36.46
CA ARG A 91 -29.35 37.27 -36.87
C ARG A 91 -30.22 38.29 -37.61
N SER A 92 -31.17 37.83 -38.42
CA SER A 92 -32.08 38.71 -39.16
C SER A 92 -32.99 39.51 -38.22
N ARG A 93 -33.59 38.85 -37.20
CA ARG A 93 -34.46 39.51 -36.23
C ARG A 93 -33.69 40.43 -35.29
N LEU A 94 -32.51 40.03 -34.83
CA LEU A 94 -31.66 40.89 -33.99
C LEU A 94 -31.19 42.17 -34.70
N ARG A 95 -31.03 42.16 -36.03
CA ARG A 95 -30.79 43.40 -36.80
C ARG A 95 -32.00 44.32 -36.84
N LYS A 96 -33.21 43.77 -36.84
CA LYS A 96 -34.44 44.58 -36.84
C LYS A 96 -34.65 45.30 -35.51
N THR A 97 -34.26 44.66 -34.40
CA THR A 97 -34.34 45.25 -33.05
C THR A 97 -33.20 46.21 -32.75
N GLY A 98 -32.14 46.23 -33.58
CA GLY A 98 -30.94 47.05 -33.36
C GLY A 98 -29.95 46.45 -32.36
N ALA A 99 -30.19 45.22 -31.88
CA ALA A 99 -29.28 44.48 -31.00
C ALA A 99 -27.99 44.02 -31.70
N ILE A 100 -27.99 43.98 -33.04
CA ILE A 100 -26.80 43.73 -33.87
C ILE A 100 -26.77 44.78 -35.00
N GLY A 101 -25.57 45.28 -35.35
CA GLY A 101 -25.42 46.26 -36.43
C GLY A 101 -25.92 45.73 -37.78
N GLN A 102 -26.48 46.60 -38.64
CA GLN A 102 -27.03 46.19 -39.94
C GLN A 102 -26.04 45.45 -40.85
N ASN A 103 -24.75 45.77 -40.74
CA ASN A 103 -23.66 45.16 -41.51
C ASN A 103 -22.84 44.14 -40.72
N GLU A 104 -23.25 43.84 -39.49
CA GLU A 104 -22.51 42.98 -38.59
C GLU A 104 -22.86 41.51 -38.80
N ARG A 105 -21.83 40.67 -38.70
CA ARG A 105 -21.90 39.21 -38.84
C ARG A 105 -21.17 38.57 -37.66
N PRO A 106 -21.72 38.68 -36.44
CA PRO A 106 -21.07 38.13 -35.26
C PRO A 106 -20.97 36.62 -35.40
N LYS A 107 -19.74 36.12 -35.27
CA LYS A 107 -19.41 34.68 -35.42
C LYS A 107 -19.72 33.88 -34.16
N ALA A 108 -19.86 34.57 -33.04
CA ALA A 108 -20.26 34.00 -31.77
C ALA A 108 -21.67 34.45 -31.40
N VAL A 109 -22.34 33.62 -30.62
CA VAL A 109 -23.72 33.79 -30.17
C VAL A 109 -23.74 33.73 -28.64
N PRO A 110 -23.70 34.90 -27.98
CA PRO A 110 -24.01 35.03 -26.56
C PRO A 110 -25.46 34.60 -26.27
N LEU A 111 -25.70 34.08 -25.07
CA LEU A 111 -27.04 33.67 -24.64
C LEU A 111 -28.04 34.85 -24.66
N SER A 112 -27.60 36.07 -24.33
CA SER A 112 -28.44 37.27 -24.38
C SER A 112 -29.02 37.54 -25.78
N HIS A 113 -28.27 37.23 -26.85
CA HIS A 113 -28.79 37.33 -28.22
C HIS A 113 -29.89 36.30 -28.50
N TYR A 114 -29.75 35.08 -28.00
CA TYR A 114 -30.80 34.07 -28.12
C TYR A 114 -32.05 34.47 -27.33
N LEU A 115 -31.91 34.94 -26.09
CA LEU A 115 -33.05 35.37 -25.26
C LEU A 115 -33.80 36.55 -25.88
N LEU A 116 -33.08 37.55 -26.41
CA LEU A 116 -33.68 38.65 -27.16
C LEU A 116 -34.44 38.18 -28.40
N PHE A 117 -33.96 37.14 -29.08
CA PHE A 117 -34.63 36.56 -30.24
C PHE A 117 -35.86 35.74 -29.85
N LYS A 118 -35.75 34.89 -28.82
CA LYS A 118 -36.82 34.00 -28.38
C LYS A 118 -38.04 34.77 -27.88
N TYR A 119 -37.80 35.86 -27.13
CA TYR A 119 -38.84 36.64 -26.49
C TYR A 119 -39.16 37.97 -27.21
N ASP A 120 -38.68 38.19 -28.43
CA ASP A 120 -38.88 39.45 -29.17
C ASP A 120 -40.35 39.84 -29.40
N SER A 121 -41.27 38.87 -29.33
CA SER A 121 -42.71 39.06 -29.50
C SER A 121 -43.38 39.77 -28.31
N HIS A 122 -42.68 39.90 -27.18
CA HIS A 122 -43.23 40.46 -25.95
C HIS A 122 -43.13 41.99 -25.88
N SER A 123 -42.15 42.61 -26.55
CA SER A 123 -41.98 44.07 -26.55
C SER A 123 -41.09 44.59 -27.68
N ASP A 124 -41.54 45.63 -28.37
CA ASP A 124 -40.74 46.36 -29.37
C ASP A 124 -39.53 47.10 -28.76
N LYS A 125 -39.50 47.26 -27.43
CA LYS A 125 -38.41 47.90 -26.66
C LYS A 125 -37.57 46.90 -25.88
N LEU A 126 -37.73 45.59 -26.12
CA LEU A 126 -37.05 44.54 -25.35
C LEU A 126 -35.54 44.76 -25.25
N PHE A 127 -34.89 45.14 -26.35
CA PHE A 127 -33.46 45.45 -26.36
C PHE A 127 -33.09 46.62 -25.45
N HIS A 128 -33.80 47.75 -25.56
CA HIS A 128 -33.56 48.94 -24.74
C HIS A 128 -33.79 48.65 -23.25
N ASP A 129 -34.89 47.97 -22.94
CA ASP A 129 -35.28 47.64 -21.57
C ASP A 129 -34.27 46.69 -20.89
N LEU A 130 -33.74 45.69 -21.62
CA LEU A 130 -32.76 44.73 -21.10
C LEU A 130 -31.51 45.43 -20.54
N VAL A 131 -31.04 46.49 -21.19
CA VAL A 131 -29.79 47.18 -20.84
C VAL A 131 -29.98 48.39 -19.92
N THR A 132 -31.22 48.74 -19.59
CA THR A 132 -31.55 49.95 -18.80
C THR A 132 -32.27 49.66 -17.49
N ARG A 133 -32.98 48.54 -17.37
CA ARG A 133 -33.70 48.16 -16.15
C ARG A 133 -32.76 47.79 -15.00
N SER A 134 -33.23 48.04 -13.78
CA SER A 134 -32.50 47.79 -12.53
C SER A 134 -32.23 46.30 -12.32
N GLN A 135 -31.10 45.96 -11.69
CA GLN A 135 -30.66 44.57 -11.48
C GLN A 135 -30.72 44.11 -10.01
N GLY A 136 -31.21 44.94 -9.09
CA GLY A 136 -31.21 44.66 -7.64
C GLY A 136 -29.82 44.74 -6.98
N ASP A 137 -29.72 44.71 -5.64
CA ASP A 137 -28.48 44.89 -4.86
C ASP A 137 -28.17 43.74 -3.88
N ASN A 138 -28.39 42.48 -4.31
CA ASN A 138 -28.38 41.33 -3.40
C ASN A 138 -27.06 40.52 -3.39
N SER A 139 -25.94 41.04 -3.92
CA SER A 139 -24.74 40.24 -4.25
C SER A 139 -23.99 39.63 -3.05
N LYS A 140 -23.99 40.26 -1.88
CA LYS A 140 -23.18 39.81 -0.72
C LYS A 140 -23.73 38.56 -0.04
N GLN A 141 -25.04 38.47 0.11
CA GLN A 141 -25.69 37.36 0.81
C GLN A 141 -25.65 36.06 -0.02
N ILE A 142 -25.50 36.21 -1.34
CA ILE A 142 -25.35 35.12 -2.30
C ILE A 142 -23.97 34.46 -2.16
N GLU A 143 -22.92 35.26 -1.98
CA GLU A 143 -21.56 34.77 -1.75
C GLU A 143 -21.45 33.99 -0.43
N GLU A 144 -22.12 34.46 0.62
CA GLU A 144 -22.15 33.78 1.91
C GLU A 144 -22.83 32.40 1.82
N ALA A 145 -23.95 32.28 1.10
CA ALA A 145 -24.63 30.99 0.92
C ALA A 145 -23.79 29.99 0.09
N GLN A 146 -23.17 30.46 -0.99
CA GLN A 146 -22.30 29.63 -1.84
C GLN A 146 -21.06 29.15 -1.07
N ALA A 147 -20.39 30.04 -0.33
CA ALA A 147 -19.18 29.69 0.43
C ALA A 147 -19.44 28.63 1.51
N LYS A 148 -20.60 28.71 2.19
CA LYS A 148 -20.98 27.73 3.20
C LYS A 148 -21.27 26.35 2.60
N LEU A 149 -21.79 26.27 1.36
CA LEU A 149 -21.99 24.99 0.66
C LEU A 149 -20.68 24.35 0.19
N ASP A 150 -19.75 25.15 -0.32
CA ASP A 150 -18.45 24.65 -0.77
C ASP A 150 -17.62 24.10 0.40
N ALA A 151 -17.71 24.72 1.58
CA ALA A 151 -17.07 24.25 2.80
C ALA A 151 -17.52 22.83 3.21
N VAL A 152 -18.78 22.48 2.93
CA VAL A 152 -19.40 21.22 3.37
C VAL A 152 -19.00 20.08 2.45
N SER A 153 -18.99 20.34 1.14
CA SER A 153 -18.44 19.40 0.16
C SER A 153 -16.96 19.10 0.47
N ALA A 154 -16.17 20.14 0.77
CA ALA A 154 -14.76 19.96 1.13
C ALA A 154 -14.57 19.10 2.40
N ALA A 155 -15.38 19.33 3.44
CA ALA A 155 -15.31 18.55 4.67
C ALA A 155 -15.67 17.06 4.46
N PHE A 156 -16.63 16.76 3.58
CA PHE A 156 -17.02 15.38 3.28
C PHE A 156 -15.93 14.64 2.47
N GLU A 157 -15.31 15.31 1.51
CA GLU A 157 -14.17 14.75 0.76
C GLU A 157 -12.97 14.47 1.68
N GLU A 158 -12.69 15.34 2.66
CA GLU A 158 -11.67 15.10 3.68
C GLU A 158 -12.01 13.90 4.56
N ALA A 159 -13.23 13.80 5.07
CA ALA A 159 -13.66 12.67 5.90
C ALA A 159 -13.61 11.34 5.13
N SER A 160 -14.05 11.32 3.87
CA SER A 160 -14.00 10.13 3.01
C SER A 160 -12.56 9.67 2.77
N ARG A 161 -11.65 10.59 2.41
CA ARG A 161 -10.23 10.29 2.22
C ARG A 161 -9.59 9.75 3.49
N THR A 162 -9.89 10.35 4.64
CA THR A 162 -9.34 9.93 5.94
C THR A 162 -9.86 8.55 6.34
N ALA A 163 -11.14 8.26 6.11
CA ALA A 163 -11.72 6.94 6.36
C ALA A 163 -11.09 5.84 5.47
N ALA A 164 -10.84 6.15 4.19
CA ALA A 164 -10.14 5.23 3.29
C ALA A 164 -8.71 4.93 3.76
N ALA A 165 -7.97 5.95 4.20
CA ALA A 165 -6.62 5.79 4.75
C ALA A 165 -6.60 4.95 6.03
N ALA A 166 -7.59 5.13 6.93
CA ALA A 166 -7.73 4.32 8.13
C ALA A 166 -8.02 2.84 7.82
N SER A 167 -8.88 2.58 6.82
CA SER A 167 -9.16 1.21 6.36
C SER A 167 -7.93 0.53 5.78
N ALA A 168 -7.15 1.23 4.95
CA ALA A 168 -5.90 0.70 4.39
C ALA A 168 -4.85 0.40 5.48
N SER A 169 -4.76 1.27 6.49
CA SER A 169 -3.86 1.08 7.64
C SER A 169 -4.26 -0.14 8.47
N LEU A 170 -5.56 -0.36 8.69
CA LEU A 170 -6.05 -1.54 9.40
C LEU A 170 -5.75 -2.85 8.64
N ALA A 171 -5.96 -2.87 7.32
CA ALA A 171 -5.66 -4.04 6.49
C ALA A 171 -4.16 -4.39 6.54
N THR A 172 -3.28 -3.37 6.51
CA THR A 172 -1.83 -3.54 6.64
C THR A 172 -1.46 -4.11 8.01
N ALA A 173 -2.04 -3.58 9.09
CA ALA A 173 -1.80 -4.09 10.45
C ALA A 173 -2.23 -5.56 10.60
N GLN A 174 -3.37 -5.95 10.04
CA GLN A 174 -3.86 -7.33 10.07
C GLN A 174 -2.93 -8.30 9.31
N SER A 175 -2.45 -7.89 8.13
CA SER A 175 -1.50 -8.67 7.35
C SER A 175 -0.20 -8.90 8.12
N ASN A 176 0.32 -7.86 8.78
CA ASN A 176 1.55 -7.95 9.56
C ASN A 176 1.38 -8.79 10.83
N GLU A 177 0.23 -8.74 11.49
CA GLU A 177 -0.06 -9.63 12.63
C GLU A 177 -0.10 -11.10 12.20
N ALA A 178 -0.67 -11.41 11.03
CA ALA A 178 -0.67 -12.76 10.48
C ALA A 178 0.76 -13.22 10.15
N ALA A 179 1.58 -12.37 9.53
CA ALA A 179 2.97 -12.66 9.23
C ALA A 179 3.81 -12.90 10.50
N ALA A 180 3.60 -12.09 11.55
CA ALA A 180 4.25 -12.29 12.85
C ALA A 180 3.90 -13.65 13.47
N LYS A 181 2.62 -14.05 13.45
CA LYS A 181 2.20 -15.37 13.94
C LYS A 181 2.85 -16.52 13.17
N THR A 182 2.98 -16.41 11.86
CA THR A 182 3.68 -17.42 11.05
C THR A 182 5.15 -17.50 11.43
N LYS A 183 5.84 -16.36 11.58
CA LYS A 183 7.26 -16.32 11.98
C LYS A 183 7.50 -16.88 13.37
N GLU A 184 6.58 -16.64 14.31
CA GLU A 184 6.64 -17.24 15.64
C GLU A 184 6.51 -18.77 15.59
N ALA A 185 5.60 -19.30 14.78
CA ALA A 185 5.44 -20.74 14.61
C ALA A 185 6.69 -21.38 13.98
N GLU A 186 7.30 -20.73 12.99
CA GLU A 186 8.58 -21.14 12.40
C GLU A 186 9.70 -21.16 13.44
N ALA A 187 9.82 -20.11 14.26
CA ALA A 187 10.84 -20.03 15.31
C ALA A 187 10.67 -21.15 16.36
N VAL A 188 9.43 -21.47 16.75
CA VAL A 188 9.16 -22.59 17.67
C VAL A 188 9.55 -23.93 17.03
N ALA A 189 9.18 -24.16 15.78
CA ALA A 189 9.52 -25.40 15.07
C ALA A 189 11.05 -25.57 14.90
N SER A 190 11.77 -24.50 14.57
CA SER A 190 13.22 -24.51 14.45
C SER A 190 13.91 -24.72 15.80
N ALA A 191 13.39 -24.14 16.89
CA ALA A 191 13.89 -24.39 18.23
C ALA A 191 13.70 -25.86 18.65
N GLU A 192 12.55 -26.46 18.37
CA GLU A 192 12.32 -27.89 18.59
C GLU A 192 13.26 -28.76 17.75
N ALA A 193 13.52 -28.39 16.51
CA ALA A 193 14.48 -29.09 15.66
C ALA A 193 15.91 -29.02 16.22
N ALA A 194 16.34 -27.83 16.69
CA ALA A 194 17.64 -27.64 17.31
C ALA A 194 17.80 -28.53 18.56
N THR A 195 16.82 -28.54 19.47
CA THR A 195 16.88 -29.39 20.66
C THR A 195 16.97 -30.89 20.34
N LYS A 196 16.28 -31.36 19.30
CA LYS A 196 16.38 -32.75 18.81
C LYS A 196 17.79 -33.06 18.29
N ARG A 197 18.36 -32.19 17.45
CA ARG A 197 19.71 -32.38 16.90
C ARG A 197 20.79 -32.33 17.97
N GLU A 198 20.64 -31.47 18.98
CA GLU A 198 21.56 -31.44 20.13
C GLU A 198 21.52 -32.75 20.94
N ALA A 199 20.33 -33.32 21.13
CA ALA A 199 20.19 -34.60 21.81
C ALA A 199 20.82 -35.75 21.01
N GLU A 200 20.71 -35.73 19.68
CA GLU A 200 21.38 -36.68 18.77
C GLU A 200 22.91 -36.54 18.85
N ALA A 201 23.43 -35.32 18.71
CA ALA A 201 24.86 -35.03 18.81
C ALA A 201 25.45 -35.45 20.17
N LYS A 202 24.70 -35.28 21.27
CA LYS A 202 25.13 -35.75 22.59
C LYS A 202 25.26 -37.28 22.64
N LYS A 203 24.28 -38.00 22.08
CA LYS A 203 24.30 -39.48 22.04
C LYS A 203 25.44 -40.02 21.18
N SER A 204 25.71 -39.40 20.04
CA SER A 204 26.83 -39.82 19.18
C SER A 204 28.18 -39.46 19.80
N ALA A 205 28.31 -38.34 20.51
CA ALA A 205 29.50 -38.01 21.29
C ALA A 205 29.76 -39.00 22.45
N GLU A 206 28.70 -39.41 23.17
CA GLU A 206 28.81 -40.46 24.20
C GLU A 206 29.24 -41.80 23.58
N THR A 207 28.71 -42.15 22.41
CA THR A 207 29.11 -43.36 21.67
C THR A 207 30.56 -43.30 21.23
N LEU A 208 31.03 -42.15 20.72
CA LEU A 208 32.42 -41.93 20.36
C LEU A 208 33.34 -42.12 21.57
N ALA A 209 33.00 -41.54 22.73
CA ALA A 209 33.80 -41.68 23.94
C ALA A 209 33.99 -43.14 24.36
N VAL A 210 32.94 -43.96 24.26
CA VAL A 210 33.03 -45.41 24.51
C VAL A 210 33.96 -46.09 23.51
N LYS A 211 33.88 -45.74 22.22
CA LYS A 211 34.73 -46.33 21.17
C LYS A 211 36.18 -45.89 21.23
N GLU A 212 36.47 -44.66 21.62
CA GLU A 212 37.84 -44.19 21.86
C GLU A 212 38.47 -44.91 23.06
N GLU A 213 37.70 -45.19 24.12
CA GLU A 213 38.19 -45.98 25.26
C GLU A 213 38.42 -47.46 24.87
N GLU A 214 37.53 -48.08 24.09
CA GLU A 214 37.74 -49.43 23.52
C GLU A 214 39.01 -49.48 22.65
N LEU A 215 39.24 -48.46 21.82
CA LEU A 215 40.44 -48.33 21.01
C LEU A 215 41.68 -48.25 21.89
N ARG A 216 41.69 -47.37 22.89
CA ARG A 216 42.80 -47.20 23.82
C ARG A 216 43.14 -48.52 24.54
N ALA A 217 42.14 -49.24 25.01
CA ALA A 217 42.32 -50.54 25.64
C ALA A 217 42.91 -51.58 24.67
N SER A 218 42.43 -51.61 23.42
CA SER A 218 42.95 -52.54 22.40
C SER A 218 44.39 -52.22 21.97
N GLN A 219 44.76 -50.94 21.91
CA GLN A 219 46.13 -50.51 21.62
C GLN A 219 47.08 -50.90 22.75
N ALA A 220 46.67 -50.72 24.02
CA ALA A 220 47.47 -51.13 25.17
C ALA A 220 47.68 -52.66 25.20
N GLU A 221 46.67 -53.45 24.85
CA GLU A 221 46.78 -54.92 24.73
C GLU A 221 47.73 -55.33 23.59
N LEU A 222 47.65 -54.66 22.45
CA LEU A 222 48.56 -54.88 21.32
C LEU A 222 50.02 -54.56 21.71
N GLU A 223 50.26 -53.42 22.35
CA GLU A 223 51.60 -53.05 22.83
C GLU A 223 52.16 -54.08 23.81
N ALA A 224 51.34 -54.57 24.75
CA ALA A 224 51.73 -55.62 25.69
C ALA A 224 52.06 -56.95 24.99
N ALA A 225 51.24 -57.36 24.00
CA ALA A 225 51.47 -58.58 23.25
C ALA A 225 52.75 -58.50 22.38
N LEU A 226 53.01 -57.35 21.76
CA LEU A 226 54.24 -57.11 20.99
C LEU A 226 55.48 -57.08 21.89
N ALA A 227 55.38 -56.49 23.08
CA ALA A 227 56.46 -56.48 24.07
C ALA A 227 56.83 -57.90 24.54
N GLU A 228 55.83 -58.77 24.77
CA GLU A 228 56.08 -60.16 25.14
C GLU A 228 56.70 -60.97 23.99
N VAL A 229 56.23 -60.79 22.75
CA VAL A 229 56.88 -61.38 21.57
C VAL A 229 58.34 -60.97 21.51
N LYS A 230 58.65 -59.67 21.62
CA LYS A 230 60.02 -59.16 21.57
C LYS A 230 60.89 -59.76 22.66
N LYS A 231 60.39 -59.82 23.91
CA LYS A 231 61.10 -60.42 25.04
C LYS A 231 61.40 -61.91 24.81
N LEU A 232 60.45 -62.67 24.26
CA LEU A 232 60.64 -64.09 23.95
C LEU A 232 61.60 -64.29 22.77
N GLU A 233 61.56 -63.42 21.75
CA GLU A 233 62.51 -63.44 20.64
C GLU A 233 63.94 -63.13 21.12
N GLU A 234 64.12 -62.12 21.97
CA GLU A 234 65.41 -61.79 22.59
C GLU A 234 65.93 -62.94 23.46
N ALA A 235 65.07 -63.57 24.26
CA ALA A 235 65.45 -64.72 25.09
C ALA A 235 65.85 -65.94 24.25
N TYR A 236 65.10 -66.23 23.18
CA TYR A 236 65.43 -67.32 22.24
C TYR A 236 66.75 -67.04 21.51
N ALA A 237 66.96 -65.81 21.03
CA ALA A 237 68.19 -65.39 20.38
C ALA A 237 69.40 -65.43 21.32
N ALA A 238 69.25 -64.97 22.57
CA ALA A 238 70.30 -65.02 23.59
C ALA A 238 70.70 -66.47 23.93
N LYS A 239 69.72 -67.36 24.12
CA LYS A 239 69.96 -68.79 24.39
C LYS A 239 70.63 -69.47 23.20
N THR A 240 70.21 -69.15 21.98
CA THR A 240 70.85 -69.63 20.74
C THR A 240 72.32 -69.17 20.69
N ALA A 241 72.59 -67.87 20.89
CA ALA A 241 73.96 -67.33 20.85
C ALA A 241 74.87 -67.94 21.94
N GLU A 242 74.34 -68.13 23.16
CA GLU A 242 75.07 -68.76 24.26
C GLU A 242 75.43 -70.23 23.94
N LEU A 243 74.47 -71.01 23.44
CA LEU A 243 74.68 -72.41 23.06
C LEU A 243 75.63 -72.54 21.87
N THR A 244 75.53 -71.66 20.87
CA THR A 244 76.48 -71.59 19.74
C THR A 244 77.90 -71.36 20.25
N LYS A 245 78.11 -70.36 21.10
CA LYS A 245 79.44 -70.07 21.67
C LYS A 245 80.01 -71.26 22.45
N LYS A 246 79.21 -71.87 23.33
CA LYS A 246 79.61 -73.05 24.12
C LYS A 246 79.86 -74.31 23.27
N SER A 247 79.28 -74.38 22.07
CA SER A 247 79.49 -75.48 21.12
C SER A 247 80.82 -75.37 20.37
N GLU A 248 81.41 -74.18 20.34
CA GLU A 248 82.66 -73.84 19.66
C GLU A 248 83.84 -73.70 20.65
N GLU A 249 83.58 -73.38 21.92
CA GLU A 249 84.59 -73.14 22.96
C GLU A 249 84.58 -74.23 24.08
N GLY A 250 85.76 -74.58 24.62
CA GLY A 250 85.92 -75.49 25.78
C GLY A 250 86.40 -76.92 25.49
N GLY A 251 86.35 -77.79 26.52
CA GLY A 251 86.81 -79.19 26.46
C GLY A 251 85.97 -80.08 25.54
N VAL A 252 86.53 -81.18 25.02
CA VAL A 252 85.87 -82.05 24.02
C VAL A 252 84.48 -82.52 24.46
N VAL A 253 84.32 -82.88 25.74
CA VAL A 253 83.03 -83.33 26.29
C VAL A 253 82.02 -82.18 26.43
N SER A 254 82.45 -80.97 26.82
CA SER A 254 81.56 -79.82 26.96
C SER A 254 81.06 -79.30 25.61
N ARG A 255 81.92 -79.28 24.59
CA ARG A 255 81.54 -78.92 23.22
C ARG A 255 80.53 -79.90 22.63
N ASN A 256 80.76 -81.21 22.79
CA ASN A 256 79.82 -82.21 22.27
C ASN A 256 78.45 -82.15 22.99
N LYS A 257 78.44 -81.88 24.30
CA LYS A 257 77.21 -81.63 25.06
C LYS A 257 76.47 -80.38 24.58
N ALA A 258 77.18 -79.26 24.41
CA ALA A 258 76.60 -78.01 23.92
C ALA A 258 76.12 -78.10 22.46
N LYS A 259 76.79 -78.88 21.60
CA LYS A 259 76.31 -79.19 20.24
C LYS A 259 74.99 -79.97 20.25
N ASN A 260 74.85 -80.94 21.15
CA ASN A 260 73.59 -81.67 21.33
C ASN A 260 72.49 -80.77 21.89
N GLU A 261 72.79 -79.93 22.89
CA GLU A 261 71.84 -78.97 23.48
C GLU A 261 71.41 -77.89 22.48
N LEU A 262 72.32 -77.41 21.63
CA LEU A 262 72.01 -76.49 20.53
C LEU A 262 71.13 -77.15 19.48
N ALA A 263 71.48 -78.36 19.04
CA ALA A 263 70.65 -79.13 18.11
C ALA A 263 69.25 -79.41 18.68
N GLN A 264 69.15 -79.69 19.98
CA GLN A 264 67.88 -79.86 20.68
C GLN A 264 67.10 -78.55 20.78
N HIS A 265 67.75 -77.42 21.09
CA HIS A 265 67.10 -76.10 21.17
C HIS A 265 66.58 -75.61 19.82
N LEU A 266 67.28 -75.91 18.73
CA LEU A 266 66.87 -75.58 17.36
C LEU A 266 65.80 -76.55 16.82
N ALA A 267 65.80 -77.81 17.28
CA ALA A 267 64.79 -78.80 16.91
C ALA A 267 63.50 -78.70 17.74
N GLU A 268 63.58 -78.16 18.95
CA GLU A 268 62.43 -77.92 19.83
C GLU A 268 61.62 -76.73 19.29
N ASP A 269 60.35 -76.96 18.92
CA ASP A 269 59.42 -75.90 18.54
C ASP A 269 59.30 -74.91 19.73
N PRO A 270 59.64 -73.61 19.56
CA PRO A 270 59.50 -72.63 20.63
C PRO A 270 58.03 -72.29 20.84
N LEU A 271 57.29 -73.24 21.41
CA LEU A 271 55.86 -73.17 21.68
C LEU A 271 55.45 -71.87 22.38
N PRO A 272 56.20 -71.36 23.40
CA PRO A 272 55.88 -70.07 24.02
C PRO A 272 55.96 -68.90 23.03
N LEU A 273 56.95 -68.87 22.15
CA LEU A 273 57.09 -67.83 21.13
C LEU A 273 55.97 -67.91 20.09
N ARG A 274 55.61 -69.12 19.65
CA ARG A 274 54.50 -69.33 18.72
C ARG A 274 53.16 -68.88 19.33
N GLN A 275 52.92 -69.20 20.60
CA GLN A 275 51.73 -68.75 21.34
C GLN A 275 51.69 -67.22 21.47
N ALA A 276 52.82 -66.58 21.79
CA ALA A 276 52.92 -65.13 21.86
C ALA A 276 52.66 -64.46 20.51
N LYS A 277 53.20 -65.02 19.40
CA LYS A 277 52.95 -64.50 18.05
C LYS A 277 51.48 -64.60 17.64
N ILE A 278 50.81 -65.72 17.95
CA ILE A 278 49.36 -65.88 17.71
C ILE A 278 48.56 -64.87 18.55
N THR A 279 48.97 -64.64 19.80
CA THR A 279 48.34 -63.66 20.69
C THR A 279 48.51 -62.25 20.15
N ALA A 280 49.70 -61.89 19.68
CA ALA A 280 49.96 -60.61 19.04
C ALA A 280 49.15 -60.43 17.74
N GLU A 281 49.03 -61.46 16.90
CA GLU A 281 48.20 -61.41 15.70
C GLU A 281 46.71 -61.18 16.03
N ALA A 282 46.21 -61.84 17.08
CA ALA A 282 44.85 -61.62 17.58
C ALA A 282 44.67 -60.18 18.10
N ALA A 283 45.67 -59.64 18.82
CA ALA A 283 45.66 -58.27 19.31
C ALA A 283 45.71 -57.24 18.16
N VAL A 284 46.45 -57.50 17.08
CA VAL A 284 46.46 -56.66 15.86
C VAL A 284 45.06 -56.59 15.27
N ARG A 285 44.40 -57.74 15.03
CA ARG A 285 43.04 -57.76 14.49
C ARG A 285 42.04 -57.04 15.38
N LYS A 286 42.19 -57.16 16.70
CA LYS A 286 41.35 -56.45 17.67
C LYS A 286 41.56 -54.94 17.60
N ALA A 287 42.80 -54.47 17.56
CA ALA A 287 43.15 -53.05 17.47
C ALA A 287 42.72 -52.43 16.13
N GLU A 288 42.87 -53.15 15.01
CA GLU A 288 42.39 -52.70 13.70
C GLU A 288 40.86 -52.52 13.70
N LYS A 289 40.12 -53.48 14.25
CA LYS A 289 38.65 -53.40 14.36
C LYS A 289 38.22 -52.24 15.26
N ALA A 290 38.89 -52.03 16.39
CA ALA A 290 38.60 -50.92 17.29
C ALA A 290 38.92 -49.57 16.63
N THR A 291 39.99 -49.49 15.83
CA THR A 291 40.38 -48.28 15.09
C THR A 291 39.31 -47.92 14.07
N ALA A 292 38.84 -48.89 13.29
CA ALA A 292 37.74 -48.68 12.34
C ALA A 292 36.45 -48.22 13.04
N ALA A 293 36.08 -48.89 14.15
CA ALA A 293 34.87 -48.53 14.91
C ALA A 293 34.93 -47.12 15.52
N ALA A 294 36.10 -46.70 16.04
CA ALA A 294 36.29 -45.36 16.56
C ALA A 294 36.28 -44.30 15.46
N ALA A 295 36.87 -44.59 14.29
CA ALA A 295 36.84 -43.69 13.14
C ALA A 295 35.41 -43.47 12.61
N ASP A 296 34.62 -44.54 12.48
CA ASP A 296 33.21 -44.46 12.08
C ASP A 296 32.38 -43.68 13.10
N ALA A 297 32.56 -43.95 14.39
CA ALA A 297 31.86 -43.22 15.45
C ALA A 297 32.24 -41.73 15.48
N ARG A 298 33.50 -41.39 15.20
CA ARG A 298 33.97 -40.00 15.14
C ARG A 298 33.32 -39.25 14.00
N LYS A 299 33.27 -39.86 12.82
CA LYS A 299 32.58 -39.27 11.66
C LYS A 299 31.11 -38.98 11.97
N ILE A 300 30.40 -39.91 12.61
CA ILE A 300 28.99 -39.72 13.00
C ILE A 300 28.86 -38.58 14.01
N ALA A 301 29.71 -38.55 15.04
CA ALA A 301 29.68 -37.51 16.06
C ALA A 301 29.96 -36.11 15.48
N ASP A 302 30.94 -36.00 14.57
CA ASP A 302 31.28 -34.76 13.89
C ASP A 302 30.13 -34.28 12.97
N ASP A 303 29.53 -35.20 12.20
CA ASP A 303 28.38 -34.89 11.32
C ASP A 303 27.15 -34.43 12.13
N ASP A 304 26.85 -35.08 13.26
CA ASP A 304 25.73 -34.71 14.13
C ASP A 304 25.99 -33.40 14.87
N ALA A 305 27.23 -33.15 15.31
CA ALA A 305 27.62 -31.88 15.91
C ALA A 305 27.49 -30.71 14.92
N ALA A 306 27.90 -30.91 13.67
CA ALA A 306 27.74 -29.91 12.60
C ALA A 306 26.25 -29.60 12.37
N LYS A 307 25.42 -30.64 12.20
CA LYS A 307 23.96 -30.49 12.04
C LYS A 307 23.28 -29.81 13.24
N ALA A 308 23.74 -30.08 14.47
CA ALA A 308 23.23 -29.43 15.67
C ALA A 308 23.59 -27.93 15.68
N SER A 309 24.83 -27.58 15.28
CA SER A 309 25.26 -26.19 15.15
C SER A 309 24.46 -25.43 14.10
N GLU A 310 24.22 -26.04 12.93
CA GLU A 310 23.39 -25.46 11.88
C GLU A 310 21.95 -25.24 12.34
N ALA A 311 21.36 -26.22 13.03
CA ALA A 311 20.00 -26.11 13.54
C ALA A 311 19.88 -25.02 14.62
N ARG A 312 20.89 -24.84 15.49
CA ARG A 312 20.95 -23.71 16.45
C ARG A 312 20.98 -22.37 15.73
N ALA A 313 21.85 -22.22 14.74
CA ALA A 313 21.94 -20.98 13.96
C ALA A 313 20.63 -20.65 13.23
N ALA A 314 19.95 -21.66 12.68
CA ALA A 314 18.63 -21.49 12.08
C ALA A 314 17.60 -21.04 13.12
N ALA A 315 17.54 -21.67 14.29
CA ALA A 315 16.63 -21.28 15.36
C ALA A 315 16.87 -19.84 15.86
N ASP A 316 18.14 -19.41 15.97
CA ASP A 316 18.49 -18.04 16.35
C ASP A 316 18.05 -17.01 15.29
N ASN A 317 18.26 -17.32 14.01
CA ASN A 317 17.82 -16.47 12.91
C ASN A 317 16.29 -16.36 12.85
N ASP A 318 15.58 -17.48 13.00
CA ASP A 318 14.11 -17.49 12.98
C ASP A 318 13.53 -16.76 14.19
N ARG A 319 14.15 -16.88 15.36
CA ARG A 319 13.78 -16.09 16.55
C ARG A 319 13.96 -14.59 16.30
N ALA A 320 15.10 -14.17 15.75
CA ALA A 320 15.34 -12.77 15.43
C ALA A 320 14.33 -12.24 14.40
N ALA A 321 13.99 -13.05 13.39
CA ALA A 321 12.97 -12.72 12.41
C ALA A 321 11.56 -12.60 13.04
N ALA A 322 11.21 -13.49 13.98
CA ALA A 322 9.95 -13.43 14.71
C ALA A 322 9.87 -12.18 15.61
N GLU A 323 10.95 -11.81 16.28
CA GLU A 323 11.03 -10.58 17.09
C GLU A 323 10.87 -9.32 16.22
N ALA A 324 11.56 -9.26 15.08
CA ALA A 324 11.42 -8.16 14.13
C ALA A 324 9.98 -8.04 13.59
N ALA A 325 9.37 -9.16 13.20
CA ALA A 325 7.99 -9.19 12.72
C ALA A 325 6.98 -8.75 13.80
N ARG A 326 7.19 -9.13 15.08
CA ARG A 326 6.38 -8.66 16.21
C ARG A 326 6.51 -7.15 16.42
N ALA A 327 7.72 -6.60 16.33
CA ALA A 327 7.96 -5.17 16.47
C ALA A 327 7.26 -4.39 15.34
N GLU A 328 7.35 -4.88 14.11
CA GLU A 328 6.65 -4.30 12.96
C GLU A 328 5.12 -4.37 13.13
N ALA A 329 4.58 -5.54 13.51
CA ALA A 329 3.15 -5.68 13.77
C ALA A 329 2.65 -4.72 14.87
N THR A 330 3.45 -4.50 15.92
CA THR A 330 3.11 -3.56 16.99
C THR A 330 3.07 -2.11 16.48
N SER A 331 4.10 -1.68 15.76
CA SER A 331 4.16 -0.34 15.17
C SER A 331 2.99 -0.09 14.20
N GLN A 332 2.66 -1.08 13.39
CA GLN A 332 1.59 -0.98 12.40
C GLN A 332 0.20 -0.95 13.06
N ARG A 333 0.03 -1.67 14.18
CA ARG A 333 -1.17 -1.56 15.01
C ARG A 333 -1.33 -0.15 15.61
N GLU A 334 -0.25 0.45 16.10
CA GLU A 334 -0.28 1.82 16.62
C GLU A 334 -0.64 2.83 15.53
N GLN A 335 -0.09 2.68 14.33
CA GLN A 335 -0.46 3.49 13.16
C GLN A 335 -1.93 3.32 12.80
N ALA A 336 -2.45 2.08 12.80
CA ALA A 336 -3.87 1.82 12.54
C ALA A 336 -4.79 2.46 13.59
N VAL A 337 -4.40 2.44 14.87
CA VAL A 337 -5.15 3.11 15.94
C VAL A 337 -5.14 4.64 15.75
N ALA A 338 -3.98 5.22 15.44
CA ALA A 338 -3.87 6.65 15.18
C ALA A 338 -4.69 7.08 13.96
N ALA A 339 -4.62 6.31 12.86
CA ALA A 339 -5.40 6.57 11.65
C ALA A 339 -6.91 6.46 11.91
N ARG A 340 -7.34 5.51 12.75
CA ARG A 340 -8.74 5.39 13.17
C ARG A 340 -9.19 6.61 13.98
N GLN A 341 -8.39 7.08 14.94
CA GLN A 341 -8.71 8.28 15.71
C GLN A 341 -8.82 9.51 14.80
N GLN A 342 -7.93 9.64 13.80
CA GLN A 342 -8.02 10.71 12.80
C GLN A 342 -9.30 10.59 11.95
N ALA A 343 -9.68 9.38 11.53
CA ALA A 343 -10.92 9.17 10.79
C ALA A 343 -12.17 9.48 11.61
N GLU A 344 -12.20 9.10 12.90
CA GLU A 344 -13.28 9.44 13.83
C GLU A 344 -13.38 10.97 14.03
N ALA A 345 -12.24 11.65 14.21
CA ALA A 345 -12.21 13.11 14.31
C ALA A 345 -12.65 13.81 13.01
N ALA A 346 -12.22 13.30 11.84
CA ALA A 346 -12.65 13.83 10.54
C ALA A 346 -14.15 13.60 10.29
N LYS A 347 -14.69 12.47 10.72
CA LYS A 347 -16.14 12.20 10.68
C LYS A 347 -16.91 13.19 11.54
N ALA A 348 -16.46 13.43 12.79
CA ALA A 348 -17.09 14.41 13.67
C ALA A 348 -17.08 15.82 13.06
N ARG A 349 -15.94 16.25 12.48
CA ARG A 349 -15.86 17.53 11.75
C ARG A 349 -16.78 17.58 10.54
N ALA A 350 -16.93 16.49 9.80
CA ALA A 350 -17.86 16.44 8.68
C ALA A 350 -19.32 16.49 9.14
N GLU A 351 -19.67 15.85 10.26
CA GLU A 351 -21.00 15.95 10.87
C GLU A 351 -21.30 17.39 11.35
N GLU A 352 -20.34 18.03 12.02
CA GLU A 352 -20.42 19.45 12.41
C GLU A 352 -20.56 20.35 11.17
N ALA A 353 -19.80 20.09 10.11
CA ALA A 353 -19.90 20.83 8.85
C ALA A 353 -21.28 20.65 8.21
N VAL A 354 -21.85 19.44 8.21
CA VAL A 354 -23.21 19.19 7.70
C VAL A 354 -24.25 19.97 8.51
N GLN A 355 -24.15 19.98 9.84
CA GLN A 355 -25.06 20.76 10.68
C GLN A 355 -24.94 22.27 10.40
N ALA A 356 -23.71 22.77 10.28
CA ALA A 356 -23.46 24.15 9.89
C ALA A 356 -24.00 24.46 8.49
N ALA A 357 -23.89 23.53 7.54
CA ALA A 357 -24.49 23.61 6.20
C ALA A 357 -26.00 23.77 6.27
N GLN A 358 -26.65 22.93 7.06
CA GLN A 358 -28.10 22.88 7.16
C GLN A 358 -28.63 24.16 7.81
N ALA A 359 -27.99 24.62 8.89
CA ALA A 359 -28.30 25.90 9.50
C ALA A 359 -28.12 27.06 8.51
N ALA A 360 -27.01 27.06 7.78
CA ALA A 360 -26.71 28.06 6.76
C ALA A 360 -27.70 28.11 5.60
N VAL A 361 -28.09 26.94 5.09
CA VAL A 361 -29.10 26.84 4.03
C VAL A 361 -30.45 27.30 4.55
N ALA A 362 -30.83 26.94 5.78
CA ALA A 362 -32.08 27.41 6.38
C ALA A 362 -32.09 28.94 6.60
N GLU A 363 -30.97 29.52 7.05
CA GLU A 363 -30.79 30.98 7.16
C GLU A 363 -30.89 31.65 5.79
N ALA A 364 -30.25 31.07 4.76
CA ALA A 364 -30.30 31.58 3.40
C ALA A 364 -31.71 31.49 2.80
N GLU A 365 -32.41 30.35 2.96
CA GLU A 365 -33.80 30.17 2.54
C GLU A 365 -34.71 31.21 3.22
N ALA A 366 -34.59 31.40 4.55
CA ALA A 366 -35.38 32.38 5.28
C ALA A 366 -35.13 33.83 4.82
N PHE A 367 -33.86 34.18 4.58
CA PHE A 367 -33.48 35.49 4.08
C PHE A 367 -33.93 35.72 2.62
N LEU A 368 -33.87 34.69 1.78
CA LEU A 368 -34.37 34.75 0.40
C LEU A 368 -35.88 35.00 0.38
N GLU A 369 -36.65 34.34 1.25
CA GLU A 369 -38.10 34.59 1.36
C GLU A 369 -38.42 36.03 1.80
N GLU A 370 -37.63 36.60 2.71
CA GLU A 370 -37.75 38.02 3.10
C GLU A 370 -37.41 38.97 1.94
N LEU A 371 -36.38 38.67 1.16
CA LEU A 371 -36.00 39.46 -0.01
C LEU A 371 -37.00 39.35 -1.16
N LYS A 372 -37.58 38.17 -1.39
CA LYS A 372 -38.66 37.97 -2.37
C LYS A 372 -39.87 38.84 -2.05
N ALA A 373 -40.14 39.08 -0.76
CA ALA A 373 -41.22 39.96 -0.30
C ALA A 373 -40.91 41.47 -0.45
N THR A 374 -39.67 41.85 -0.77
CA THR A 374 -39.27 43.26 -0.92
C THR A 374 -39.38 43.72 -2.38
N PRO A 375 -40.19 44.74 -2.70
CA PRO A 375 -40.30 45.27 -4.07
C PRO A 375 -38.97 45.86 -4.58
N GLY A 376 -38.61 45.56 -5.83
CA GLY A 376 -37.38 46.04 -6.46
C GLY A 376 -36.12 45.22 -6.17
N SER A 377 -36.26 44.05 -5.53
CA SER A 377 -35.20 43.05 -5.43
C SER A 377 -34.97 42.37 -6.80
N GLY A 378 -33.75 41.90 -7.07
CA GLY A 378 -33.42 41.18 -8.30
C GLY A 378 -34.03 39.77 -8.30
N GLN A 379 -35.32 39.67 -8.57
CA GLN A 379 -36.11 38.44 -8.42
C GLN A 379 -35.60 37.26 -9.28
N GLY A 380 -35.09 37.55 -10.48
CA GLY A 380 -34.45 36.55 -11.33
C GLY A 380 -33.21 35.92 -10.70
N ALA A 381 -32.38 36.74 -10.04
CA ALA A 381 -31.24 36.26 -9.27
C ALA A 381 -31.70 35.44 -8.06
N LEU A 382 -32.72 35.89 -7.32
CA LEU A 382 -33.27 35.17 -6.17
C LEU A 382 -33.80 33.78 -6.56
N TRP A 383 -34.55 33.68 -7.65
CA TRP A 383 -35.04 32.40 -8.16
C TRP A 383 -33.90 31.47 -8.59
N TRP A 384 -32.88 32.00 -9.28
CA TRP A 384 -31.75 31.20 -9.74
C TRP A 384 -31.01 30.55 -8.57
N ILE A 385 -30.84 31.28 -7.47
CA ILE A 385 -30.20 30.78 -6.26
C ILE A 385 -31.06 29.73 -5.57
N ASP A 386 -32.36 29.96 -5.46
CA ASP A 386 -33.29 28.99 -4.90
C ASP A 386 -33.21 27.67 -5.68
N ARG A 387 -33.14 27.74 -7.02
CA ARG A 387 -32.94 26.57 -7.88
C ARG A 387 -31.59 25.88 -7.65
N GLU A 388 -30.50 26.65 -7.51
CA GLU A 388 -29.16 26.11 -7.18
C GLU A 388 -29.12 25.45 -5.80
N LEU A 389 -29.80 26.04 -4.81
CA LEU A 389 -29.95 25.47 -3.48
C LEU A 389 -30.73 24.15 -3.54
N ILE A 390 -31.81 24.08 -4.29
CA ILE A 390 -32.60 22.85 -4.50
C ILE A 390 -31.74 21.75 -5.13
N GLU A 391 -30.98 22.04 -6.20
CA GLU A 391 -30.08 21.05 -6.80
C GLU A 391 -29.00 20.61 -5.81
N LYS A 392 -28.37 21.53 -5.10
CA LYS A 392 -27.35 21.15 -4.10
C LYS A 392 -27.92 20.33 -2.96
N LYS A 393 -29.12 20.64 -2.48
CA LYS A 393 -29.84 19.90 -1.43
C LYS A 393 -30.14 18.46 -1.86
N LYS A 394 -30.45 18.25 -3.14
CA LYS A 394 -30.65 16.91 -3.73
C LYS A 394 -29.41 16.02 -3.62
N TYR A 395 -28.22 16.61 -3.61
CA TYR A 395 -26.94 15.90 -3.52
C TYR A 395 -26.22 16.09 -2.16
N MET A 396 -26.82 16.84 -1.23
CA MET A 396 -26.26 17.05 0.10
C MET A 396 -26.29 15.75 0.91
N PRO A 397 -25.21 15.42 1.66
CA PRO A 397 -25.24 14.30 2.58
C PRO A 397 -26.33 14.56 3.63
N VAL A 398 -27.40 13.76 3.60
CA VAL A 398 -28.37 13.77 4.69
C VAL A 398 -27.67 13.15 5.89
N SER A 399 -27.61 13.87 7.01
CA SER A 399 -27.22 13.29 8.29
C SER A 399 -27.97 11.97 8.46
N LYS A 400 -27.28 10.84 8.34
CA LYS A 400 -27.81 9.58 8.83
C LYS A 400 -27.84 9.74 10.34
N GLY A 401 -28.97 10.19 10.86
CA GLY A 401 -29.17 10.31 12.29
C GLY A 401 -28.95 8.94 12.91
N GLY A 402 -28.05 8.89 13.90
CA GLY A 402 -27.89 7.78 14.84
C GLY A 402 -27.30 6.50 14.26
#